data_AF-D3Y492-F1
#
_entry.id   AF-D3Y492-F1
#
_cell.length_a   1.000
_cell.length_b   1.000
_cell.length_c   1.000
_cell.angle_alpha   90.00
_cell.angle_beta   90.00
_cell.angle_gamma   90.00
#
_symmetry.space_group_name_H-M   'P 1'
#
loop_
_entity.id
_entity.type
_entity.pdbx_description
1 polymer ?
#
loop_
_entity_poly.entity_id
_entity_poly.type
_entity_poly.pdbx_seq_one_letter_code
_entity_poly.pdbx_strand_id
1 'polypeptide(L)'
;PAQLRVSLACCLNMCGAVHCSDIAILGYHRKPPILDHEYLDKMCEIPLAIAACPTAAIKPTKVDYKGKEVKSVAVNEDRCMFCGNCYT
;
A
#
# COMPACT_ATOMS: atom_id res chain seq x y z
N PRO A 1 -33.89 -14.61 15.39
CA PRO A 1 -32.54 -14.96 14.91
C PRO A 1 -32.54 -15.23 13.40
N ALA A 2 -31.66 -14.57 12.64
CA ALA A 2 -31.50 -14.76 11.19
C ALA A 2 -30.18 -15.50 10.89
N GLN A 3 -29.99 -15.92 9.64
CA GLN A 3 -28.75 -16.56 9.20
C GLN A 3 -27.58 -15.57 9.30
N LEU A 4 -26.50 -15.95 9.98
CA LEU A 4 -25.25 -15.19 10.07
C LEU A 4 -24.34 -15.48 8.87
N ARG A 5 -23.79 -14.42 8.28
CA ARG A 5 -22.79 -14.50 7.20
C ARG A 5 -21.43 -14.05 7.73
N VAL A 6 -20.44 -14.93 7.57
CA VAL A 6 -19.05 -14.68 7.96
C VAL A 6 -18.19 -14.70 6.71
N SER A 7 -17.41 -13.64 6.49
CA SER A 7 -16.48 -13.56 5.36
C SER A 7 -15.08 -13.18 5.80
N LEU A 8 -14.09 -13.55 4.99
CA LEU A 8 -12.68 -13.26 5.21
C LEU A 8 -12.04 -12.64 3.97
N ALA A 9 -11.18 -11.66 4.18
CA ALA A 9 -10.31 -11.09 3.15
C ALA A 9 -8.87 -11.02 3.68
N CYS A 10 -7.92 -11.37 2.81
CA CYS A 10 -6.50 -11.40 3.15
C CYS A 10 -5.85 -10.01 3.23
N CYS A 11 -6.44 -8.99 2.58
CA CYS A 11 -5.96 -7.61 2.61
C CYS A 11 -7.12 -6.61 2.43
N LEU A 12 -6.79 -5.32 2.48
CA LEU A 12 -7.73 -4.19 2.38
C LEU A 12 -8.38 -4.01 1.00
N ASN A 13 -7.96 -4.77 -0.02
CA ASN A 13 -8.71 -4.84 -1.28
C ASN A 13 -10.07 -5.55 -1.10
N MET A 14 -10.28 -6.22 0.05
CA MET A 14 -11.58 -6.76 0.49
C MET A 14 -12.29 -7.61 -0.57
N CYS A 15 -11.55 -8.37 -1.37
CA CYS A 15 -12.11 -9.21 -2.43
C CYS A 15 -13.16 -10.18 -1.85
N GLY A 16 -14.42 -10.04 -2.26
CA GLY A 16 -15.55 -10.82 -1.74
C GLY A 16 -16.54 -9.95 -0.96
N ALA A 17 -17.15 -10.53 0.09
CA ALA A 17 -18.27 -9.92 0.82
C ALA A 17 -17.90 -9.39 2.22
N VAL A 18 -16.61 -9.22 2.52
CA VAL A 18 -16.14 -8.77 3.85
C VAL A 18 -16.73 -7.42 4.25
N HIS A 19 -16.90 -6.50 3.30
CA HIS A 19 -17.46 -5.18 3.54
C HIS A 19 -18.99 -5.18 3.81
N CYS A 20 -19.68 -6.31 3.64
CA CYS A 20 -21.14 -6.43 3.79
C CYS A 20 -21.56 -7.72 4.55
N SER A 21 -20.65 -8.32 5.31
CA SER A 21 -20.93 -9.50 6.15
C SER A 21 -21.28 -9.11 7.57
N ASP A 22 -22.09 -9.92 8.25
CA ASP A 22 -22.42 -9.69 9.66
C ASP A 22 -21.17 -9.77 10.56
N ILE A 23 -20.25 -10.69 10.21
CA ILE A 23 -18.92 -10.79 10.83
C ILE A 23 -17.86 -10.81 9.73
N ALA A 24 -16.88 -9.94 9.86
CA ALA A 24 -15.82 -9.72 8.88
C ALA A 24 -14.45 -9.98 9.52
N ILE A 25 -13.64 -10.80 8.87
CA ILE A 25 -12.23 -11.01 9.23
C ILE A 25 -11.36 -10.40 8.13
N LEU A 26 -10.47 -9.48 8.51
CA LEU A 26 -9.65 -8.73 7.58
C LEU A 26 -8.17 -8.80 7.95
N GLY A 27 -7.32 -9.16 6.99
CA GLY A 27 -5.88 -9.02 7.10
C GLY A 27 -5.45 -7.55 7.03
N TYR A 28 -4.70 -7.09 8.02
CA TYR A 28 -4.27 -5.69 8.14
C TYR A 28 -2.76 -5.60 8.39
N HIS A 29 -2.06 -4.80 7.59
CA HIS A 29 -0.63 -4.53 7.78
C HIS A 29 -0.43 -3.43 8.84
N ARG A 30 0.71 -3.44 9.53
CA ARG A 30 1.03 -2.47 10.61
C ARG A 30 2.40 -1.82 10.47
N LYS A 31 3.02 -1.95 9.29
CA LYS A 31 4.35 -1.41 8.99
C LYS A 31 4.32 -0.73 7.63
N PRO A 32 5.01 0.41 7.46
CA PRO A 32 5.20 1.04 6.15
C PRO A 32 5.88 0.07 5.16
N PRO A 33 5.69 0.28 3.85
CA PRO A 33 6.41 -0.49 2.84
C PRO A 33 7.91 -0.22 2.91
N ILE A 34 8.71 -1.25 2.67
CA ILE A 34 10.17 -1.13 2.54
C ILE A 34 10.46 -0.69 1.11
N LEU A 35 11.26 0.36 0.94
CA LEU A 35 11.58 0.94 -0.36
C LEU A 35 12.86 0.33 -0.92
N ASP A 36 12.76 -0.30 -2.09
CA ASP A 36 13.92 -0.74 -2.86
C ASP A 36 14.31 0.31 -3.91
N HIS A 37 15.23 1.19 -3.53
CA HIS A 37 15.70 2.28 -4.36
C HIS A 37 16.45 1.83 -5.62
N GLU A 38 16.94 0.59 -5.70
CA GLU A 38 17.70 0.09 -6.86
C GLU A 38 16.80 -0.23 -8.06
N TYR A 39 15.56 -0.64 -7.78
CA TYR A 39 14.63 -1.15 -8.78
C TYR A 39 13.34 -0.33 -8.94
N LEU A 40 13.05 0.60 -8.02
CA LEU A 40 11.85 1.43 -8.08
C LEU A 40 11.66 2.16 -9.42
N ASP A 41 12.70 2.82 -9.94
CA ASP A 41 12.62 3.55 -11.23
C ASP A 41 12.51 2.60 -12.44
N LYS A 42 12.92 1.33 -12.29
CA LYS A 42 12.93 0.34 -13.37
C LYS A 42 11.63 -0.43 -13.46
N MET A 43 10.95 -0.65 -12.33
CA MET A 43 9.78 -1.51 -12.24
C MET A 43 8.47 -0.74 -12.01
N CYS A 44 8.53 0.47 -11.47
CA CYS A 44 7.33 1.21 -11.08
C CYS A 44 7.22 2.54 -11.84
N GLU A 45 6.02 2.82 -12.34
CA GLU A 45 5.69 4.18 -12.77
C GLU A 45 5.46 5.05 -11.54
N ILE A 46 6.45 5.88 -11.19
CA ILE A 46 6.42 6.74 -9.99
C ILE A 46 5.10 7.54 -9.83
N PRO A 47 4.53 8.15 -10.90
CA PRO A 47 3.24 8.84 -10.79
C PRO A 47 2.09 7.92 -10.34
N LEU A 48 2.05 6.67 -10.80
CA LEU A 48 1.03 5.70 -10.38
C LEU A 48 1.20 5.33 -8.91
N ALA A 49 2.43 5.05 -8.48
CA ALA A 49 2.70 4.75 -7.08
C ALA A 49 2.30 5.89 -6.13
N ILE A 50 2.50 7.15 -6.55
CA ILE A 50 2.07 8.33 -5.79
C ILE A 50 0.53 8.42 -5.77
N ALA A 51 -0.12 8.28 -6.93
CA ALA A 51 -1.57 8.37 -7.06
C ALA A 51 -2.31 7.23 -6.35
N ALA A 52 -1.68 6.07 -6.19
CA ALA A 52 -2.22 4.93 -5.46
C ALA A 52 -2.38 5.19 -3.95
N CYS A 53 -1.71 6.20 -3.38
CA CYS A 53 -1.77 6.45 -1.94
C CYS A 53 -3.00 7.32 -1.56
N PRO A 54 -4.02 6.76 -0.88
CA PRO A 54 -5.23 7.52 -0.52
C PRO A 54 -4.97 8.64 0.50
N THR A 55 -3.94 8.50 1.35
CA THR A 55 -3.56 9.52 2.35
C THR A 55 -2.47 10.47 1.87
N ALA A 56 -2.05 10.38 0.60
CA ALA A 56 -0.95 11.17 0.03
C ALA A 56 0.34 11.14 0.89
N ALA A 57 0.67 9.96 1.44
CA ALA A 57 1.89 9.72 2.21
C ALA A 57 3.14 9.60 1.34
N ILE A 58 2.99 9.32 0.04
CA ILE A 58 4.09 9.07 -0.89
C ILE A 58 4.41 10.35 -1.67
N LYS A 59 5.69 10.71 -1.70
CA LYS A 59 6.20 11.88 -2.42
C LYS A 59 7.33 11.48 -3.38
N PRO A 60 7.47 12.15 -4.53
CA PRO A 60 8.62 11.95 -5.40
C PRO A 60 9.89 12.48 -4.71
N THR A 61 10.99 11.74 -4.82
CA THR A 61 12.30 12.14 -4.32
C THR A 61 13.40 11.64 -5.25
N LYS A 62 14.61 12.15 -5.10
CA LYS A 62 15.81 11.60 -5.73
C LYS A 62 16.71 11.06 -4.62
N VAL A 63 17.17 9.83 -4.78
CA VAL A 63 18.08 9.20 -3.82
C VAL A 63 19.37 8.86 -4.54
N ASP A 64 20.51 9.12 -3.91
CA ASP A 64 21.78 8.62 -4.42
C ASP A 64 21.94 7.16 -3.98
N TYR A 65 21.96 6.26 -4.95
CA TYR A 65 22.17 4.85 -4.71
C TYR A 65 23.39 4.37 -5.52
N LYS A 66 24.44 3.95 -4.80
CA LYS A 66 25.74 3.50 -5.37
C LYS A 66 26.39 4.55 -6.30
N GLY A 67 26.27 5.84 -6.00
CA GLY A 67 26.88 6.94 -6.75
C GLY A 67 26.12 7.34 -8.02
N LYS A 68 24.85 6.93 -8.13
CA LYS A 68 23.93 7.33 -9.20
C LYS A 68 22.67 7.89 -8.58
N GLU A 69 22.29 9.10 -9.00
CA GLU A 69 20.98 9.66 -8.68
C GLU A 69 19.89 8.84 -9.38
N VAL A 70 19.08 8.15 -8.59
CA VAL A 70 17.90 7.42 -9.05
C VAL A 70 16.64 8.15 -8.62
N LYS A 71 15.62 8.14 -9.49
CA LYS A 71 14.30 8.64 -9.11
C LYS A 71 13.65 7.60 -8.19
N SER A 72 13.14 8.06 -7.07
CA SER A 72 12.51 7.20 -6.08
C SER A 72 11.31 7.91 -5.45
N VAL A 73 10.65 7.21 -4.54
CA VAL A 73 9.66 7.79 -3.64
C VAL A 73 10.19 7.89 -2.21
N ALA A 74 9.65 8.82 -1.45
CA ALA A 74 9.77 8.91 0.01
C ALA A 74 8.40 8.72 0.63
N VAL A 75 8.33 7.98 1.75
CA VAL A 75 7.09 7.69 2.48
C VAL A 75 7.08 8.48 3.78
N ASN A 76 6.03 9.26 4.02
CA ASN A 76 5.75 9.87 5.32
C ASN A 76 5.02 8.84 6.20
N GLU A 77 5.70 8.34 7.23
CA GLU A 77 5.17 7.28 8.10
C GLU A 77 3.94 7.75 8.91
N ASP A 78 3.90 9.00 9.37
CA ASP A 78 2.78 9.55 10.14
C ASP A 78 1.46 9.56 9.35
N ARG A 79 1.56 9.66 8.01
CA ARG A 79 0.41 9.61 7.10
C ARG A 79 0.12 8.22 6.54
N CYS A 80 1.02 7.27 6.72
CA CYS A 80 0.87 5.93 6.15
C CYS A 80 -0.09 5.10 7.00
N MET A 81 -1.17 4.59 6.38
CA MET A 81 -2.13 3.70 7.03
C MET A 81 -1.98 2.22 6.58
N PHE A 82 -0.82 1.88 6.02
CA PHE A 82 -0.43 0.49 5.71
C PHE A 82 -1.38 -0.26 4.76
N CYS A 83 -2.09 0.45 3.88
CA CYS A 83 -3.05 -0.19 2.97
C CYS A 83 -2.44 -1.13 1.93
N GLY A 84 -1.14 -1.00 1.66
CA GLY A 84 -0.44 -1.80 0.66
C GLY A 84 -0.75 -1.42 -0.80
N ASN A 85 -1.61 -0.43 -1.05
CA ASN A 85 -2.05 -0.12 -2.42
C ASN A 85 -0.94 0.39 -3.34
N CYS A 86 0.15 0.93 -2.79
CA CYS A 86 1.34 1.30 -3.55
C CYS A 86 2.24 0.12 -3.96
N TYR A 87 1.97 -1.07 -3.42
CA TYR A 87 2.65 -2.32 -3.73
C TYR A 87 1.82 -3.23 -4.66
N THR A 88 0.53 -2.91 -4.85
CA THR A 88 -0.35 -3.53 -5.86
C THR A 88 0.09 -3.09 -7.25
#